data_AF-A0A3R6R1T5-F1
#
_entry.id   AF-A0A3R6R1T5-F1
#
_cell.length_a   1.000
_cell.length_b   1.000
_cell.length_c   1.000
_cell.angle_alpha   90.00
_cell.angle_beta   90.00
_cell.angle_gamma   90.00
#
_symmetry.space_group_name_H-M   'P 1'
#
loop_
_entity.id
_entity.type
_entity.pdbx_description
1 polymer ?
#
loop_
_entity_poly.entity_id
_entity_poly.type
_entity_poly.pdbx_seq_one_letter_code
_entity_poly.pdbx_strand_id
1 'polypeptide(L)'
;MMEEGKKINFYRLGLENGRRYRMELTDEYRLTGTGGGVFLYLAPVYDSRDRDGSWHRLVLEGDFYRCKYEVLVMATNEDLTEQTEKAWEEGSSPDLFWPEGSYVRKVNTDDFLLHELKGRYLWVLIRISGAAVDSHFCMEGFRVEFPWTSFSGYLPEIYQEAGQNSFFERYMSVFQSMYEDLEQQVDHLPRILDYESTPDENLGTLLTWTGKPYGGAEPGAEKIRMLIRDLSKIQAGKGTVRVMKQMIQFVTGRDAVIMEYFKWHDWMRRGASQLERYEKLFGKNEDQFCVILDLTQEGQPVVPEELQKLLQEYTPLGMNSNLIFLDWSSQMDTHCYLDKNSRLAIPERADTSGFSLDGNYVLG
;
A
#
# COMPACT_ATOMS: atom_id res chain seq x y z
N MET A 1 6.17 -8.82 30.02
CA MET A 1 5.09 -8.49 29.07
C MET A 1 4.30 -7.43 29.78
N MET A 2 4.42 -6.17 29.34
CA MET A 2 3.54 -5.12 29.85
C MET A 2 2.11 -5.54 29.52
N GLU A 3 1.18 -5.38 30.45
CA GLU A 3 -0.24 -5.47 30.09
C GLU A 3 -0.49 -4.39 29.02
N GLU A 4 -0.90 -4.80 27.82
CA GLU A 4 -1.22 -3.87 26.74
C GLU A 4 -2.24 -2.85 27.26
N GLY A 5 -1.83 -1.59 27.35
CA GLY A 5 -2.74 -0.49 27.64
C GLY A 5 -3.86 -0.49 26.61
N LYS A 6 -5.11 -0.38 27.05
CA LYS A 6 -6.26 -0.21 26.15
C LYS A 6 -6.15 1.15 25.47
N LYS A 7 -6.49 1.20 24.20
CA LYS A 7 -6.44 2.42 23.39
C LYS A 7 -7.82 2.76 22.88
N ILE A 8 -8.19 4.03 23.03
CA ILE A 8 -9.37 4.60 22.42
C ILE A 8 -8.91 5.38 21.21
N ASN A 9 -9.29 4.90 20.04
CA ASN A 9 -8.94 5.52 18.78
C ASN A 9 -10.19 6.23 18.24
N PHE A 10 -10.19 7.56 18.31
CA PHE A 10 -11.17 8.40 17.63
C PHE A 10 -10.59 8.89 16.31
N TYR A 11 -10.43 7.95 15.38
CA TYR A 11 -10.07 8.23 13.99
C TYR A 11 -11.22 7.84 13.06
N ARG A 12 -11.32 8.55 11.94
CA ARG A 12 -12.26 8.23 10.87
C ARG A 12 -13.71 8.13 11.36
N LEU A 13 -14.31 6.93 11.30
CA LEU A 13 -15.68 6.62 11.77
C LEU A 13 -15.92 7.05 13.23
N GLY A 14 -14.87 7.09 14.07
CA GLY A 14 -14.97 7.60 15.43
C GLY A 14 -15.31 9.09 15.50
N LEU A 15 -14.91 9.88 14.50
CA LEU A 15 -15.21 11.31 14.41
C LEU A 15 -16.64 11.61 13.95
N GLU A 16 -17.27 10.68 13.24
CA GLU A 16 -18.67 10.82 12.78
C GLU A 16 -19.65 10.86 13.94
N ASN A 17 -19.38 10.10 15.00
CA ASN A 17 -20.24 9.98 16.18
C ASN A 17 -20.16 11.17 17.14
N GLY A 18 -19.26 12.13 16.90
CA GLY A 18 -19.13 13.33 17.70
C GLY A 18 -20.06 14.46 17.27
N ARG A 19 -20.36 15.37 18.21
CA ARG A 19 -21.11 16.60 17.90
C ARG A 19 -20.14 17.65 17.36
N ARG A 20 -20.53 18.31 16.26
CA ARG A 20 -19.68 19.27 15.53
C ARG A 20 -20.37 20.62 15.37
N TYR A 21 -19.61 21.70 15.50
CA TYR A 21 -20.07 23.07 15.28
C TYR A 21 -19.15 23.76 14.26
N ARG A 22 -19.74 24.19 13.14
CA ARG A 22 -19.05 24.81 11.99
C ARG A 22 -17.94 23.97 11.34
N MET A 23 -17.87 22.66 11.63
CA MET A 23 -16.92 21.74 10.99
C MET A 23 -17.63 20.86 9.96
N GLU A 24 -16.92 20.53 8.88
CA GLU A 24 -17.35 19.60 7.84
C GLU A 24 -16.60 18.27 8.00
N LEU A 25 -17.23 17.17 7.59
CA LEU A 25 -16.64 15.83 7.61
C LEU A 25 -16.44 15.42 6.16
N THR A 26 -15.21 15.09 5.79
CA THR A 26 -14.87 14.67 4.43
C THR A 26 -15.26 13.21 4.18
N ASP A 27 -15.28 12.77 2.92
CA ASP A 27 -15.53 11.37 2.53
C ASP A 27 -14.50 10.38 3.11
N GLU A 28 -13.33 10.88 3.49
CA GLU A 28 -12.29 10.12 4.19
C GLU A 28 -12.44 10.15 5.73
N TYR A 29 -13.56 10.68 6.23
CA TYR A 29 -13.87 10.84 7.65
C TYR A 29 -12.87 11.72 8.41
N ARG A 30 -12.39 12.81 7.80
CA ARG A 30 -11.56 13.83 8.46
C ARG A 30 -12.40 15.08 8.74
N LEU A 31 -12.15 15.76 9.85
CA LEU A 31 -12.84 17.01 10.16
C LEU A 31 -12.09 18.21 9.62
N THR A 32 -12.76 19.01 8.80
CA THR A 32 -12.18 20.20 8.18
C THR A 32 -12.98 21.45 8.51
N GLY A 33 -12.30 22.60 8.47
CA GLY A 33 -12.95 23.89 8.59
C GLY A 33 -12.08 24.97 7.97
N THR A 34 -12.74 25.98 7.39
CA THR A 34 -12.09 27.13 6.74
C THR A 34 -12.68 28.44 7.26
N GLY A 35 -11.83 29.45 7.35
CA GLY A 35 -12.20 30.81 7.70
C GLY A 35 -12.04 31.18 9.18
N GLY A 36 -12.44 32.42 9.47
CA GLY A 36 -12.37 32.99 10.81
C GLY A 36 -13.54 32.55 11.70
N GLY A 37 -13.25 32.44 13.00
CA GLY A 37 -14.23 32.12 14.03
C GLY A 37 -13.88 30.90 14.86
N VAL A 38 -14.87 30.41 15.60
CA VAL A 38 -14.72 29.26 16.51
C VAL A 38 -15.40 28.04 15.91
N PHE A 39 -14.67 26.94 15.94
CA PHE A 39 -15.09 25.59 15.57
C PHE A 39 -15.02 24.72 16.82
N LEU A 40 -16.05 23.91 17.06
CA LEU A 40 -16.09 23.01 18.21
C LEU A 40 -16.35 21.57 17.76
N TYR A 41 -15.65 20.65 18.40
CA TYR A 41 -15.91 19.22 18.29
C TYR A 41 -16.00 18.62 19.69
N LEU A 42 -17.13 17.99 19.99
CA LEU A 42 -17.35 17.24 21.22
C LEU A 42 -17.39 15.75 20.88
N ALA A 43 -16.40 15.02 21.36
CA ALA A 43 -16.36 13.57 21.19
C ALA A 43 -17.51 12.90 21.97
N PRO A 44 -18.01 11.74 21.50
CA PRO A 44 -18.97 10.97 22.29
C PRO A 44 -18.31 10.54 23.61
N VAL A 45 -19.11 10.45 24.67
CA VAL A 45 -18.64 10.09 26.01
C VAL A 45 -18.05 8.70 25.97
N TYR A 46 -16.84 8.55 26.48
CA TYR A 46 -16.22 7.25 26.62
C TYR A 46 -16.44 6.69 28.03
N ASP A 47 -16.86 5.42 28.11
CA ASP A 47 -17.02 4.68 29.37
C ASP A 47 -15.93 3.62 29.51
N SER A 48 -14.98 3.84 30.42
CA SER A 48 -13.91 2.88 30.73
C SER A 48 -14.42 1.64 31.48
N ARG A 49 -15.65 1.70 32.03
CA ARG A 49 -16.27 0.73 32.97
C ARG A 49 -15.57 0.58 34.31
N ASP A 50 -14.42 1.23 34.49
CA ASP A 50 -13.62 1.19 35.72
C ASP A 50 -13.86 2.46 36.53
N ARG A 51 -14.46 2.30 37.72
CA ARG A 51 -14.62 3.41 38.67
C ARG A 51 -13.24 3.86 39.15
N ASP A 52 -13.00 5.17 39.16
CA ASP A 52 -11.69 5.78 39.44
C ASP A 52 -10.58 5.36 38.47
N GLY A 53 -10.94 5.01 37.23
CA GLY A 53 -10.00 4.69 36.16
C GLY A 53 -9.00 5.81 35.90
N SER A 54 -7.74 5.44 35.67
CA SER A 54 -6.64 6.37 35.37
C SER A 54 -6.47 6.56 33.87
N TRP A 55 -6.12 7.79 33.46
CA TRP A 55 -5.92 8.17 32.07
C TRP A 55 -4.45 8.48 31.82
N HIS A 56 -3.90 8.05 30.67
CA HIS A 56 -2.47 8.17 30.41
C HIS A 56 -2.10 9.37 29.53
N ARG A 57 -2.40 9.30 28.23
CA ARG A 57 -1.92 10.22 27.20
C ARG A 57 -3.03 10.49 26.21
N LEU A 58 -3.13 11.72 25.73
CA LEU A 58 -3.94 12.10 24.58
C LEU A 58 -3.02 12.62 23.48
N VAL A 59 -3.15 12.04 22.29
CA VAL A 59 -2.46 12.46 21.08
C VAL A 59 -3.48 12.92 20.05
N LEU A 60 -3.40 14.17 19.62
CA LEU A 60 -4.23 14.79 18.60
C LEU A 60 -3.45 14.82 17.28
N GLU A 61 -4.03 14.26 16.23
CA GLU A 61 -3.43 14.24 14.90
C GLU A 61 -4.23 15.17 13.96
N GLY A 62 -3.53 16.15 13.38
CA GLY A 62 -4.10 17.06 12.42
C GLY A 62 -3.21 18.23 12.06
N ASP A 63 -3.50 18.83 10.91
CA ASP A 63 -2.83 20.02 10.40
C ASP A 63 -3.65 21.26 10.71
N PHE A 64 -3.02 22.25 11.38
CA PHE A 64 -3.68 23.49 11.79
C PHE A 64 -2.94 24.70 11.23
N TYR A 65 -3.46 25.29 10.15
CA TYR A 65 -2.85 26.45 9.51
C TYR A 65 -3.49 27.77 9.98
N ARG A 66 -2.70 28.64 10.61
CA ARG A 66 -3.17 29.93 11.20
C ARG A 66 -4.40 29.76 12.10
N CYS A 67 -4.45 28.63 12.81
CA CYS A 67 -5.49 28.28 13.76
C CYS A 67 -4.85 28.16 15.16
N LYS A 68 -5.58 28.56 16.19
CA LYS A 68 -5.26 28.23 17.58
C LYS A 68 -6.26 27.18 18.04
N TYR A 69 -5.78 26.05 18.55
CA TYR A 69 -6.65 25.00 19.07
C TYR A 69 -6.44 24.78 20.57
N GLU A 70 -7.50 24.39 21.25
CA GLU A 70 -7.54 24.11 22.68
C GLU A 70 -8.25 22.76 22.87
N VAL A 71 -7.58 21.85 23.57
CA VAL A 71 -8.13 20.55 23.92
C VAL A 71 -8.47 20.58 25.41
N LEU A 72 -9.75 20.36 25.71
CA LEU A 72 -10.25 20.26 27.06
C LEU A 72 -10.69 18.81 27.31
N VAL A 73 -10.15 18.21 28.35
CA VAL A 73 -10.41 16.81 28.70
C VAL A 73 -10.90 16.77 30.14
N MET A 74 -12.04 16.11 30.37
CA MET A 74 -12.59 15.90 31.71
C MET A 74 -12.75 14.41 31.96
N ALA A 75 -12.44 13.97 33.19
CA ALA A 75 -12.80 12.63 33.65
C ALA A 75 -13.60 12.70 34.95
N THR A 76 -14.69 11.95 35.04
CA THR A 76 -15.51 11.85 36.26
C THR A 76 -16.11 10.43 36.39
N ASN A 77 -16.59 10.08 37.59
CA ASN A 77 -17.30 8.82 37.81
C ASN A 77 -18.80 8.91 37.54
N GLU A 78 -19.34 10.12 37.49
CA GLU A 78 -20.77 10.39 37.30
C GLU A 78 -21.07 10.59 35.82
N ASP A 79 -22.17 10.03 35.33
CA ASP A 79 -22.57 10.23 33.95
C ASP A 79 -23.21 11.62 33.79
N LEU A 80 -22.46 12.55 33.20
CA LEU A 80 -22.90 13.92 32.92
C LEU A 80 -23.35 14.11 31.46
N THR A 81 -23.67 13.03 30.73
CA THR A 81 -24.04 13.08 29.30
C THR A 81 -25.21 14.03 29.08
N GLU A 82 -26.33 13.86 29.79
CA GLU A 82 -27.55 14.67 29.59
C GLU A 82 -27.30 16.18 29.80
N GLN A 83 -26.48 16.54 30.80
CA GLN A 83 -26.18 17.94 31.13
C GLN A 83 -25.25 18.57 30.09
N THR A 84 -24.25 17.81 29.64
CA THR A 84 -23.29 18.23 28.62
C THR A 84 -23.96 18.39 27.25
N GLU A 85 -24.88 17.48 26.93
CA GLU A 85 -25.66 17.53 25.68
C GLU A 85 -26.65 18.69 25.66
N LYS A 86 -27.35 18.94 26.78
CA LYS A 86 -28.24 20.08 26.93
C LYS A 86 -27.49 21.41 26.80
N ALA A 87 -26.31 21.51 27.41
CA ALA A 87 -25.46 22.70 27.29
C ALA A 87 -25.06 22.99 25.83
N TRP A 88 -24.73 21.94 25.08
CA TRP A 88 -24.40 22.04 23.65
C TRP A 88 -25.59 22.54 22.82
N GLU A 89 -26.80 22.01 23.08
CA GLU A 89 -28.04 22.42 22.38
C GLU A 89 -28.45 23.86 22.69
N GLU A 90 -28.20 24.33 23.90
CA GLU A 90 -28.44 25.72 24.32
C GLU A 90 -27.37 26.69 23.78
N GLY A 91 -26.38 26.20 23.01
CA GLY A 91 -25.30 27.00 22.44
C GLY A 91 -24.28 27.48 23.48
N SER A 92 -24.33 26.96 24.69
CA SER A 92 -23.34 27.21 25.73
C SER A 92 -22.13 26.30 25.52
N SER A 93 -20.94 26.78 25.91
CA SER A 93 -19.75 25.94 25.81
C SER A 93 -19.81 24.84 26.89
N PRO A 94 -19.70 23.54 26.55
CA PRO A 94 -19.94 22.45 27.50
C PRO A 94 -19.04 22.47 28.74
N ASP A 95 -17.86 23.08 28.62
CA ASP A 95 -16.89 23.27 29.71
C ASP A 95 -17.40 24.13 30.88
N LEU A 96 -18.44 24.94 30.68
CA LEU A 96 -19.05 25.75 31.74
C LEU A 96 -19.76 24.93 32.84
N PHE A 97 -20.12 23.68 32.54
CA PHE A 97 -20.83 22.79 33.46
C PHE A 97 -19.92 21.73 34.09
N TRP A 98 -18.64 21.74 33.73
CA TRP A 98 -17.66 20.83 34.28
C TRP A 98 -17.22 21.31 35.66
N PRO A 99 -17.17 20.42 36.67
CA PRO A 99 -16.71 20.79 38.01
C PRO A 99 -15.32 21.45 37.98
N GLU A 100 -15.13 22.50 38.79
CA GLU A 100 -13.82 23.14 38.90
C GLU A 100 -12.76 22.13 39.35
N GLY A 101 -11.68 22.00 38.56
CA GLY A 101 -10.57 21.09 38.86
C GLY A 101 -10.73 19.65 38.36
N SER A 102 -11.83 19.29 37.69
CA SER A 102 -12.00 17.95 37.09
C SER A 102 -11.55 17.85 35.63
N TYR A 103 -11.01 18.92 35.06
CA TYR A 103 -10.62 18.99 33.65
C TYR A 103 -9.21 19.53 33.46
N VAL A 104 -8.53 19.03 32.43
CA VAL A 104 -7.24 19.51 31.95
C VAL A 104 -7.48 20.30 30.66
N ARG A 105 -6.89 21.49 30.57
CA ARG A 105 -6.90 22.34 29.37
C ARG A 105 -5.49 22.51 28.84
N LYS A 106 -5.27 22.18 27.57
CA LYS A 106 -4.02 22.43 26.84
C LYS A 106 -4.30 23.23 25.57
N VAL A 107 -3.34 24.04 25.17
CA VAL A 107 -3.47 25.00 24.06
C VAL A 107 -2.31 24.78 23.11
N ASN A 108 -2.61 24.58 21.83
CA ASN A 108 -1.62 24.28 20.78
C ASN A 108 -0.64 23.17 21.20
N THR A 109 -1.17 22.12 21.83
CA THR A 109 -0.41 20.94 22.22
C THR A 109 -1.12 19.73 21.66
N ASP A 110 -0.43 19.05 20.75
CA ASP A 110 -0.86 17.83 20.08
C ASP A 110 -0.73 16.62 20.99
N ASP A 111 0.30 16.59 21.84
CA ASP A 111 0.59 15.46 22.72
C ASP A 111 0.76 15.89 24.18
N PHE A 112 -0.07 15.34 25.08
CA PHE A 112 0.01 15.63 26.50
C PHE A 112 -0.54 14.52 27.41
N LEU A 113 -0.09 14.55 28.66
CA LEU A 113 -0.43 13.56 29.68
C LEU A 113 -1.72 13.94 30.43
N LEU A 114 -2.50 12.91 30.77
CA LEU A 114 -3.78 12.99 31.49
C LEU A 114 -3.70 12.43 32.92
N HIS A 115 -2.50 12.30 33.49
CA HIS A 115 -2.27 11.62 34.78
C HIS A 115 -2.99 12.23 35.98
N GLU A 116 -3.40 13.51 35.85
CA GLU A 116 -4.17 14.24 36.88
C GLU A 116 -5.66 13.85 36.88
N LEU A 117 -6.14 13.24 35.81
CA LEU A 117 -7.54 12.88 35.64
C LEU A 117 -7.83 11.45 36.14
N LYS A 118 -8.91 11.32 36.91
CA LYS A 118 -9.45 10.03 37.34
C LYS A 118 -10.96 10.00 37.18
N GLY A 119 -11.46 8.91 36.63
CA GLY A 119 -12.90 8.73 36.48
C GLY A 119 -13.24 7.64 35.46
N ARG A 120 -14.45 7.11 35.61
CA ARG A 120 -15.03 6.12 34.68
C ARG A 120 -15.32 6.70 33.30
N TYR A 121 -15.84 7.90 33.24
CA TYR A 121 -16.24 8.55 32.00
C TYR A 121 -15.22 9.61 31.60
N LEU A 122 -14.93 9.68 30.30
CA LEU A 122 -14.04 10.68 29.70
C LEU A 122 -14.80 11.52 28.67
N TRP A 123 -14.66 12.83 28.78
CA TRP A 123 -15.14 13.80 27.81
C TRP A 123 -13.97 14.53 27.17
N VAL A 124 -14.02 14.68 25.85
CA VAL A 124 -13.02 15.42 25.07
C VAL A 124 -13.73 16.47 24.25
N LEU A 125 -13.39 17.74 24.50
CA LEU A 125 -13.85 18.90 23.76
C LEU A 125 -12.66 19.56 23.07
N ILE A 126 -12.71 19.64 21.74
CA ILE A 126 -11.70 20.30 20.93
C ILE A 126 -12.28 21.61 20.41
N ARG A 127 -11.63 22.72 20.75
CA ARG A 127 -11.99 24.07 20.31
C ARG A 127 -10.93 24.61 19.39
N ILE A 128 -11.27 24.89 18.15
CA ILE A 128 -10.36 25.47 17.16
C ILE A 128 -10.83 26.89 16.86
N SER A 129 -9.89 27.83 16.81
CA SER A 129 -10.16 29.23 16.52
C SER A 129 -9.30 29.70 15.34
N GLY A 130 -9.95 30.06 14.24
CA GLY A 130 -9.30 30.61 13.04
C GLY A 130 -9.05 32.10 13.20
N ALA A 131 -7.80 32.53 12.99
CA ALA A 131 -7.40 33.92 13.14
C ALA A 131 -7.78 34.80 11.93
N ALA A 132 -7.93 34.21 10.74
CA ALA A 132 -8.17 34.93 9.50
C ALA A 132 -9.04 34.11 8.53
N VAL A 133 -9.41 34.71 7.39
CA VAL A 133 -10.27 34.06 6.38
C VAL A 133 -9.54 32.91 5.66
N ASP A 134 -8.22 32.96 5.63
CA ASP A 134 -7.35 31.91 5.07
C ASP A 134 -6.94 30.83 6.09
N SER A 135 -7.39 30.95 7.34
CA SER A 135 -7.24 29.90 8.35
C SER A 135 -7.96 28.64 7.89
N HIS A 136 -7.27 27.51 7.96
CA HIS A 136 -7.85 26.20 7.65
C HIS A 136 -7.24 25.13 8.53
N PHE A 137 -7.97 24.05 8.75
CA PHE A 137 -7.46 22.89 9.46
C PHE A 137 -8.02 21.60 8.87
N CYS A 138 -7.27 20.53 9.06
CA CYS A 138 -7.67 19.15 8.78
C CYS A 138 -7.29 18.28 9.97
N MET A 139 -8.30 17.86 10.74
CA MET A 139 -8.12 16.98 11.89
C MET A 139 -8.40 15.54 11.48
N GLU A 140 -7.41 14.66 11.66
CA GLU A 140 -7.50 13.25 11.29
C GLU A 140 -8.14 12.41 12.40
N GLY A 141 -7.88 12.79 13.65
CA GLY A 141 -8.42 12.11 14.82
C GLY A 141 -7.63 12.42 16.08
N PHE A 142 -7.97 11.72 17.15
CA PHE A 142 -7.17 11.70 18.36
C PHE A 142 -7.22 10.32 19.01
N ARG A 143 -6.19 10.02 19.79
CA ARG A 143 -6.03 8.79 20.55
C ARG A 143 -5.99 9.12 22.03
N VAL A 144 -6.65 8.29 22.84
CA VAL A 144 -6.51 8.32 24.29
C VAL A 144 -6.09 6.94 24.80
N GLU A 145 -5.07 6.90 25.65
CA GLU A 145 -4.50 5.68 26.20
C GLU A 145 -4.89 5.51 27.68
N PHE A 146 -5.31 4.30 28.07
CA PHE A 146 -5.76 3.96 29.43
C PHE A 146 -5.72 2.43 29.66
N PRO A 147 -5.59 1.91 30.90
CA PRO A 147 -5.29 2.65 32.11
C PRO A 147 -3.84 3.16 32.08
N TRP A 148 -3.56 4.18 32.88
CA TRP A 148 -2.18 4.56 33.13
C TRP A 148 -1.45 3.44 33.89
N THR A 149 -0.37 2.95 33.29
CA THR A 149 0.57 2.02 33.91
C THR A 149 1.91 2.72 34.02
N SER A 150 2.43 2.87 35.24
CA SER A 150 3.73 3.51 35.42
C SER A 150 4.88 2.54 35.15
N PHE A 151 5.88 3.01 34.39
CA PHE A 151 7.15 2.31 34.25
C PHE A 151 7.94 2.20 35.58
N SER A 152 7.63 3.02 36.58
CA SER A 152 8.28 2.92 37.90
C SER A 152 8.02 1.59 38.58
N GLY A 153 6.86 0.95 38.32
CA GLY A 153 6.55 -0.38 38.84
C GLY A 153 7.51 -1.48 38.39
N TYR A 154 8.23 -1.27 37.29
CA TYR A 154 9.27 -2.19 36.81
C TYR A 154 10.67 -1.87 37.37
N LEU A 155 10.85 -0.71 38.00
CA LEU A 155 12.10 -0.33 38.63
C LEU A 155 12.19 -0.91 40.06
N PRO A 156 13.41 -1.09 40.60
CA PRO A 156 13.58 -1.47 42.00
C PRO A 156 12.87 -0.50 42.96
N GLU A 157 12.37 -1.02 44.09
CA GLU A 157 11.57 -0.27 45.09
C GLU A 157 12.20 1.06 45.53
N ILE A 158 13.53 1.17 45.55
CA ILE A 158 14.25 2.40 45.91
C ILE A 158 13.99 3.58 44.95
N TYR A 159 13.54 3.30 43.73
CA TYR A 159 13.18 4.29 42.70
C TYR A 159 11.66 4.45 42.54
N GLN A 160 10.87 3.63 43.21
CA GLN A 160 9.41 3.73 43.22
C GLN A 160 9.00 4.84 44.18
N GLU A 161 8.99 6.09 43.70
CA GLU A 161 8.48 7.20 44.49
C GLU A 161 6.97 7.05 44.73
N ALA A 162 6.54 7.21 45.98
CA ALA A 162 5.14 7.15 46.37
C ALA A 162 4.42 8.46 45.96
N GLY A 163 3.91 8.51 44.73
CA GLY A 163 3.06 9.63 44.31
C GLY A 163 2.73 9.59 42.82
N GLN A 164 1.44 9.55 42.50
CA GLN A 164 0.97 9.82 41.14
C GLN A 164 1.38 11.25 40.76
N ASN A 165 1.94 11.43 39.56
CA ASN A 165 2.42 12.73 39.05
C ASN A 165 3.71 13.28 39.74
N SER A 166 4.57 12.42 40.31
CA SER A 166 5.89 12.86 40.78
C SER A 166 6.75 13.42 39.62
N PHE A 167 7.78 14.22 39.95
CA PHE A 167 8.77 14.65 38.96
C PHE A 167 9.41 13.46 38.24
N PHE A 168 9.78 12.41 38.98
CA PHE A 168 10.38 11.22 38.40
C PHE A 168 9.43 10.49 37.46
N GLU A 169 8.14 10.38 37.83
CA GLU A 169 7.09 9.81 36.97
C GLU A 169 6.93 10.58 35.66
N ARG A 170 6.85 11.92 35.72
CA ARG A 170 6.76 12.76 34.51
C ARG A 170 8.02 12.73 33.65
N TYR A 171 9.19 12.54 34.26
CA TYR A 171 10.43 12.36 33.53
C TYR A 171 10.44 10.99 32.81
N MET A 172 10.07 9.93 33.52
CA MET A 172 10.00 8.58 32.98
C MET A 172 8.92 8.41 31.91
N SER A 173 7.82 9.17 31.99
CA SER A 173 6.74 9.10 30.99
C SER A 173 7.21 9.48 29.58
N VAL A 174 8.24 10.34 29.45
CA VAL A 174 8.83 10.67 28.14
C VAL A 174 9.50 9.43 27.53
N PHE A 175 10.32 8.72 28.31
CA PHE A 175 10.99 7.51 27.86
C PHE A 175 10.00 6.37 27.62
N GLN A 176 8.99 6.26 28.48
CA GLN A 176 7.88 5.33 28.30
C GLN A 176 7.17 5.58 26.97
N SER A 177 6.80 6.83 26.67
CA SER A 177 6.15 7.19 25.41
C SER A 177 7.01 6.80 24.21
N MET A 178 8.31 7.12 24.23
CA MET A 178 9.24 6.72 23.16
C MET A 178 9.36 5.20 23.00
N TYR A 179 9.36 4.46 24.11
CA TYR A 179 9.45 3.00 24.09
C TYR A 179 8.16 2.37 23.54
N GLU A 180 7.00 2.84 23.99
CA GLU A 180 5.69 2.38 23.53
C GLU A 180 5.45 2.72 22.05
N ASP A 181 5.94 3.86 21.57
CA ASP A 181 5.88 4.22 20.14
C ASP A 181 6.75 3.27 19.30
N LEU A 182 7.92 2.85 19.80
CA LEU A 182 8.77 1.85 19.15
C LEU A 182 8.13 0.45 19.19
N GLU A 183 7.57 0.05 20.32
CA GLU A 183 6.89 -1.24 20.47
C GLU A 183 5.72 -1.34 19.49
N GLN A 184 4.93 -0.28 19.33
CA GLN A 184 3.88 -0.19 18.32
C GLN A 184 4.42 -0.37 16.88
N GLN A 185 5.55 0.26 16.56
CA GLN A 185 6.16 0.08 15.23
C GLN A 185 6.60 -1.37 15.01
N VAL A 186 7.14 -2.02 16.04
CA VAL A 186 7.54 -3.42 16.01
C VAL A 186 6.32 -4.34 15.85
N ASP A 187 5.22 -4.06 16.55
CA ASP A 187 3.97 -4.83 16.45
C ASP A 187 3.32 -4.71 15.07
N HIS A 188 3.50 -3.57 14.40
CA HIS A 188 3.04 -3.35 13.04
C HIS A 188 3.96 -3.94 11.97
N LEU A 189 5.20 -4.27 12.30
CA LEU A 189 6.21 -4.77 11.36
C LEU A 189 5.78 -6.05 10.63
N PRO A 190 5.20 -7.09 11.28
CA PRO A 190 4.71 -8.28 10.57
C PRO A 190 3.70 -7.95 9.46
N ARG A 191 2.85 -6.95 9.65
CA ARG A 191 1.86 -6.51 8.65
C ARG A 191 2.51 -5.87 7.43
N ILE A 192 3.61 -5.13 7.64
CA ILE A 192 4.37 -4.48 6.55
C ILE A 192 5.17 -5.52 5.75
N LEU A 193 5.65 -6.57 6.42
CA LEU A 193 6.39 -7.67 5.78
C LEU A 193 5.48 -8.68 5.06
N ASP A 194 4.19 -8.69 5.36
CA ASP A 194 3.23 -9.53 4.67
C ASP A 194 2.89 -8.99 3.27
N TYR A 195 3.20 -9.77 2.24
CA TYR A 195 2.94 -9.40 0.84
C TYR A 195 1.45 -9.30 0.50
N GLU A 196 0.54 -9.79 1.35
CA GLU A 196 -0.92 -9.65 1.16
C GLU A 196 -1.47 -8.37 1.79
N SER A 197 -0.89 -7.95 2.93
CA SER A 197 -1.42 -6.85 3.74
C SER A 197 -0.66 -5.52 3.59
N THR A 198 0.55 -5.55 3.03
CA THR A 198 1.40 -4.35 2.91
C THR A 198 0.84 -3.34 1.89
N PRO A 199 1.06 -2.02 2.08
CA PRO A 199 0.76 -1.01 1.07
C PRO A 199 1.49 -1.27 -0.26
N ASP A 200 0.88 -0.87 -1.37
CA ASP A 200 1.39 -1.15 -2.72
C ASP A 200 2.80 -0.59 -2.98
N GLU A 201 3.14 0.53 -2.34
CA GLU A 201 4.45 1.18 -2.41
C GLU A 201 5.60 0.28 -1.90
N ASN A 202 5.31 -0.59 -0.92
CA ASN A 202 6.30 -1.46 -0.30
C ASN A 202 6.52 -2.77 -1.06
N LEU A 203 5.59 -3.14 -1.95
CA LEU A 203 5.66 -4.39 -2.70
C LEU A 203 6.91 -4.48 -3.57
N GLY A 204 7.34 -3.35 -4.15
CA GLY A 204 8.58 -3.29 -4.93
C GLY A 204 9.79 -3.72 -4.09
N THR A 205 9.89 -3.22 -2.86
CA THR A 205 10.97 -3.61 -1.92
C THR A 205 10.91 -5.09 -1.57
N LEU A 206 9.74 -5.63 -1.22
CA LEU A 206 9.59 -7.06 -0.94
C LEU A 206 10.01 -7.91 -2.15
N LEU A 207 9.66 -7.49 -3.35
CA LEU A 207 10.02 -8.19 -4.59
C LEU A 207 11.53 -8.17 -4.85
N THR A 208 12.25 -7.10 -4.51
CA THR A 208 13.71 -7.07 -4.62
C THR A 208 14.37 -8.14 -3.75
N TRP A 209 13.83 -8.42 -2.56
CA TRP A 209 14.35 -9.47 -1.67
C TRP A 209 14.19 -10.87 -2.25
N THR A 210 13.19 -11.06 -3.12
CA THR A 210 12.96 -12.34 -3.81
C THR A 210 13.83 -12.53 -5.06
N GLY A 211 14.65 -11.54 -5.42
CA GLY A 211 15.54 -11.60 -6.58
C GLY A 211 14.93 -11.14 -7.89
N LYS A 212 13.83 -10.34 -7.85
CA LYS A 212 13.15 -9.69 -8.99
C LYS A 212 13.05 -10.59 -10.24
N PRO A 213 12.02 -11.45 -10.34
CA PRO A 213 11.94 -12.51 -11.35
C PRO A 213 11.60 -12.04 -12.79
N TYR A 214 11.59 -10.73 -13.08
CA TYR A 214 11.22 -10.20 -14.39
C TYR A 214 12.18 -9.09 -14.86
N GLY A 215 12.42 -9.04 -16.17
CA GLY A 215 13.04 -7.91 -16.84
C GLY A 215 11.98 -6.92 -17.32
N GLY A 216 12.24 -5.61 -17.12
CA GLY A 216 11.45 -4.53 -17.72
C GLY A 216 10.63 -3.67 -16.78
N ALA A 217 9.57 -3.06 -17.32
CA ALA A 217 8.66 -2.16 -16.60
C ALA A 217 8.02 -2.82 -15.36
N GLU A 218 7.83 -2.04 -14.29
CA GLU A 218 7.26 -2.56 -13.05
C GLU A 218 5.82 -3.03 -13.25
N PRO A 219 5.51 -4.31 -12.97
CA PRO A 219 4.16 -4.81 -13.05
C PRO A 219 3.33 -4.17 -11.93
N GLY A 220 2.03 -4.01 -12.14
CA GLY A 220 1.13 -3.46 -11.13
C GLY A 220 1.11 -4.30 -9.84
N ALA A 221 0.65 -3.69 -8.74
CA ALA A 221 0.67 -4.28 -7.40
C ALA A 221 0.10 -5.72 -7.35
N GLU A 222 -1.05 -5.97 -7.97
CA GLU A 222 -1.67 -7.31 -8.00
C GLU A 222 -0.76 -8.37 -8.64
N LYS A 223 -0.11 -8.01 -9.76
CA LYS A 223 0.83 -8.89 -10.45
C LYS A 223 2.06 -9.19 -9.59
N ILE A 224 2.56 -8.21 -8.82
CA ILE A 224 3.65 -8.42 -7.86
C ILE A 224 3.23 -9.41 -6.76
N ARG A 225 2.03 -9.24 -6.19
CA ARG A 225 1.51 -10.16 -5.17
C ARG A 225 1.38 -11.59 -5.71
N MET A 226 0.93 -11.76 -6.94
CA MET A 226 0.89 -13.07 -7.61
C MET A 226 2.28 -13.69 -7.78
N LEU A 227 3.29 -12.91 -8.18
CA LEU A 227 4.66 -13.40 -8.31
C LEU A 227 5.23 -13.88 -6.97
N ILE A 228 5.04 -13.09 -5.91
CA ILE A 228 5.51 -13.45 -4.57
C ILE A 228 4.80 -14.72 -4.08
N ARG A 229 3.48 -14.83 -4.30
CA ARG A 229 2.69 -16.01 -3.94
C ARG A 229 3.17 -17.29 -4.62
N ASP A 230 3.45 -17.22 -5.92
CA ASP A 230 3.89 -18.38 -6.71
C ASP A 230 5.42 -18.53 -6.81
N LEU A 231 6.18 -17.72 -6.05
CA LEU A 231 7.64 -17.66 -6.10
C LEU A 231 8.30 -19.04 -5.94
N SER A 232 7.80 -19.86 -5.00
CA SER A 232 8.32 -21.21 -4.78
C SER A 232 8.21 -22.09 -6.03
N LYS A 233 7.08 -22.01 -6.75
CA LYS A 233 6.85 -22.77 -7.99
C LYS A 233 7.70 -22.24 -9.14
N ILE A 234 7.85 -20.93 -9.23
CA ILE A 234 8.67 -20.26 -10.24
C ILE A 234 10.14 -20.66 -10.06
N GLN A 235 10.66 -20.56 -8.83
CA GLN A 235 12.06 -20.90 -8.53
C GLN A 235 12.34 -22.40 -8.70
N ALA A 236 11.45 -23.28 -8.21
CA ALA A 236 11.63 -24.72 -8.36
C ALA A 236 11.53 -25.19 -9.83
N GLY A 237 10.78 -24.48 -10.67
CA GLY A 237 10.63 -24.79 -12.09
C GLY A 237 11.50 -23.95 -13.01
N LYS A 238 12.45 -23.17 -12.48
CA LYS A 238 13.37 -22.36 -13.30
C LYS A 238 14.16 -23.27 -14.25
N GLY A 239 14.27 -22.88 -15.52
CA GLY A 239 14.84 -23.72 -16.58
C GLY A 239 13.86 -24.68 -17.24
N THR A 240 12.62 -24.82 -16.75
CA THR A 240 11.59 -25.63 -17.42
C THR A 240 10.79 -24.83 -18.44
N VAL A 241 10.37 -25.49 -19.52
CA VAL A 241 9.45 -24.92 -20.54
C VAL A 241 8.18 -24.35 -19.89
N ARG A 242 7.66 -25.01 -18.84
CA ARG A 242 6.43 -24.59 -18.16
C ARG A 242 6.58 -23.21 -17.52
N VAL A 243 7.62 -23.00 -16.70
CA VAL A 243 7.83 -21.72 -16.03
C VAL A 243 8.23 -20.64 -17.03
N MET A 244 9.04 -20.98 -18.03
CA MET A 244 9.41 -20.03 -19.07
C MET A 244 8.18 -19.50 -19.82
N LYS A 245 7.24 -20.38 -20.21
CA LYS A 245 5.96 -19.95 -20.81
C LYS A 245 5.14 -19.08 -19.87
N GLN A 246 5.03 -19.46 -18.59
CA GLN A 246 4.29 -18.67 -17.59
C GLN A 246 4.87 -17.26 -17.43
N MET A 247 6.19 -17.12 -17.41
CA MET A 247 6.85 -15.82 -17.29
C MET A 247 6.72 -14.97 -18.55
N ILE A 248 6.81 -15.57 -19.74
CA ILE A 248 6.55 -14.85 -20.99
C ILE A 248 5.10 -14.37 -21.05
N GLN A 249 4.13 -15.21 -20.67
CA GLN A 249 2.72 -14.84 -20.56
C GLN A 249 2.52 -13.71 -19.54
N PHE A 250 3.22 -13.74 -18.41
CA PHE A 250 3.12 -12.72 -17.37
C PHE A 250 3.58 -11.33 -17.85
N VAL A 251 4.71 -11.27 -18.57
CA VAL A 251 5.32 -10.03 -19.07
C VAL A 251 4.63 -9.51 -20.32
N THR A 252 4.32 -10.39 -21.28
CA THR A 252 3.83 -9.99 -22.61
C THR A 252 2.31 -10.07 -22.76
N GLY A 253 1.62 -10.78 -21.84
CA GLY A 253 0.21 -11.13 -21.95
C GLY A 253 -0.08 -12.18 -23.03
N ARG A 254 0.94 -12.80 -23.64
CA ARG A 254 0.80 -13.69 -24.80
C ARG A 254 1.44 -15.06 -24.58
N ASP A 255 0.82 -16.07 -25.19
CA ASP A 255 1.30 -17.44 -25.12
C ASP A 255 2.50 -17.64 -26.06
N ALA A 256 3.59 -18.15 -25.51
CA ALA A 256 4.78 -18.50 -26.27
C ALA A 256 4.79 -19.99 -26.65
N VAL A 257 5.26 -20.27 -27.88
CA VAL A 257 5.56 -21.62 -28.34
C VAL A 257 7.05 -21.87 -28.20
N ILE A 258 7.43 -22.91 -27.46
CA ILE A 258 8.82 -23.29 -27.25
C ILE A 258 9.09 -24.59 -28.00
N MET A 259 10.00 -24.53 -28.96
CA MET A 259 10.46 -25.62 -29.81
C MET A 259 11.86 -26.06 -29.39
N GLU A 260 11.95 -27.25 -28.82
CA GLU A 260 13.21 -27.88 -28.41
C GLU A 260 13.77 -28.74 -29.55
N TYR A 261 15.11 -28.92 -29.59
CA TYR A 261 15.80 -29.66 -30.63
C TYR A 261 15.20 -31.05 -30.91
N PHE A 262 15.01 -31.86 -29.87
CA PHE A 262 14.53 -33.24 -30.00
C PHE A 262 13.14 -33.33 -30.64
N LYS A 263 12.25 -32.34 -30.41
CA LYS A 263 10.86 -32.39 -30.90
C LYS A 263 10.77 -32.38 -32.42
N TRP A 264 11.59 -31.57 -33.09
CA TRP A 264 11.58 -31.49 -34.54
C TRP A 264 12.58 -32.47 -35.17
N HIS A 265 13.72 -32.71 -34.53
CA HIS A 265 14.74 -33.62 -35.04
C HIS A 265 14.23 -35.07 -35.11
N ASP A 266 13.56 -35.58 -34.06
CA ASP A 266 13.03 -36.95 -34.05
C ASP A 266 11.92 -37.16 -35.09
N TRP A 267 11.11 -36.12 -35.34
CA TRP A 267 10.09 -36.14 -36.38
C TRP A 267 10.72 -36.17 -37.79
N MET A 268 11.80 -35.41 -37.99
CA MET A 268 12.48 -35.27 -39.29
C MET A 268 13.48 -36.37 -39.62
N ARG A 269 13.87 -37.21 -38.66
CA ARG A 269 14.75 -38.37 -38.88
C ARG A 269 14.25 -39.33 -39.98
N ARG A 270 12.97 -39.25 -40.35
CA ARG A 270 12.32 -40.05 -41.40
C ARG A 270 12.29 -39.39 -42.79
N GLY A 271 12.67 -38.12 -42.93
CA GLY A 271 12.57 -37.36 -44.19
C GLY A 271 13.81 -36.48 -44.46
N ALA A 272 14.77 -37.00 -45.21
CA ALA A 272 16.07 -36.35 -45.43
C ALA A 272 16.03 -35.01 -46.20
N SER A 273 15.02 -34.76 -47.03
CA SER A 273 15.01 -33.60 -47.94
C SER A 273 14.60 -32.27 -47.29
N GLN A 274 14.05 -32.28 -46.07
CA GLN A 274 13.56 -31.08 -45.38
C GLN A 274 14.42 -30.69 -44.17
N LEU A 275 15.45 -31.48 -43.86
CA LEU A 275 16.24 -31.36 -42.65
C LEU A 275 17.09 -30.07 -42.64
N GLU A 276 17.71 -29.72 -43.77
CA GLU A 276 18.46 -28.47 -43.93
C GLU A 276 17.61 -27.21 -43.69
N ARG A 277 16.33 -27.25 -44.07
CA ARG A 277 15.41 -26.12 -43.87
C ARG A 277 15.06 -25.93 -42.40
N TYR A 278 14.83 -27.02 -41.67
CA TYR A 278 14.52 -26.96 -40.24
C TYR A 278 15.74 -26.59 -39.39
N GLU A 279 16.92 -27.09 -39.75
CA GLU A 279 18.19 -26.66 -39.16
C GLU A 279 18.41 -25.15 -39.31
N LYS A 280 18.04 -24.57 -40.45
CA LYS A 280 18.14 -23.12 -40.69
C LYS A 280 17.14 -22.32 -39.83
N LEU A 281 15.97 -22.87 -39.52
CA LEU A 281 14.90 -22.22 -38.76
C LEU A 281 15.08 -22.34 -37.24
N PHE A 282 15.38 -23.54 -36.74
CA PHE A 282 15.37 -23.84 -35.30
C PHE A 282 16.76 -24.00 -34.69
N GLY A 283 17.80 -24.08 -35.52
CA GLY A 283 19.18 -24.31 -35.08
C GLY A 283 19.68 -25.73 -35.39
N LYS A 284 21.00 -25.89 -35.43
CA LYS A 284 21.67 -27.17 -35.78
C LYS A 284 22.06 -28.00 -34.57
N ASN A 285 22.24 -27.34 -33.43
CA ASN A 285 22.86 -27.94 -32.26
C ASN A 285 21.80 -28.34 -31.22
N GLU A 286 22.11 -29.38 -30.43
CA GLU A 286 21.25 -29.90 -29.36
C GLU A 286 21.09 -28.93 -28.17
N ASP A 287 21.99 -27.95 -28.05
CA ASP A 287 21.96 -26.92 -27.00
C ASP A 287 21.02 -25.76 -27.32
N GLN A 288 20.32 -25.79 -28.47
CA GLN A 288 19.45 -24.71 -28.92
C GLN A 288 17.97 -25.03 -28.76
N PHE A 289 17.22 -24.05 -28.28
CA PHE A 289 15.75 -24.06 -28.36
C PHE A 289 15.25 -22.72 -28.88
N CYS A 290 14.11 -22.76 -29.55
CA CYS A 290 13.50 -21.60 -30.14
C CYS A 290 12.23 -21.20 -29.38
N VAL A 291 12.13 -19.93 -29.03
CA VAL A 291 10.95 -19.31 -28.41
C VAL A 291 10.27 -18.47 -29.46
N ILE A 292 9.06 -18.84 -29.83
CA ILE A 292 8.25 -18.15 -30.83
C ILE A 292 7.14 -17.40 -30.11
N LEU A 293 7.08 -16.10 -30.34
CA LEU A 293 6.05 -15.21 -29.81
C LEU A 293 5.20 -14.65 -30.95
N ASP A 294 3.89 -14.81 -30.84
CA ASP A 294 2.93 -14.33 -31.84
C ASP A 294 2.56 -12.86 -31.59
N LEU A 295 3.11 -11.94 -32.37
CA LEU A 295 2.79 -10.50 -32.27
C LEU A 295 1.57 -10.11 -33.12
N THR A 296 0.94 -11.06 -33.83
CA THR A 296 -0.23 -10.75 -34.66
C THR A 296 -1.48 -10.42 -33.85
N GLN A 297 -1.50 -10.83 -32.58
CA GLN A 297 -2.58 -10.59 -31.63
C GLN A 297 -2.35 -9.33 -30.81
N GLU A 298 -3.44 -8.61 -30.52
CA GLU A 298 -3.43 -7.49 -29.57
C GLU A 298 -2.91 -7.94 -28.20
N GLY A 299 -2.03 -7.15 -27.60
CA GLY A 299 -1.44 -7.42 -26.30
C GLY A 299 -0.45 -6.33 -25.91
N GLN A 300 0.22 -6.50 -24.78
CA GLN A 300 1.11 -5.48 -24.22
C GLN A 300 2.28 -5.19 -25.18
N PRO A 301 2.77 -3.93 -25.27
CA PRO A 301 3.94 -3.62 -26.08
C PRO A 301 5.13 -4.46 -25.59
N VAL A 302 5.73 -5.23 -26.49
CA VAL A 302 6.86 -6.10 -26.16
C VAL A 302 8.14 -5.38 -26.51
N VAL A 303 9.00 -5.17 -25.52
CA VAL A 303 10.37 -4.66 -25.74
C VAL A 303 11.29 -5.87 -25.93
N PRO A 304 11.89 -6.07 -27.12
CA PRO A 304 12.71 -7.24 -27.40
C PRO A 304 13.86 -7.45 -26.43
N GLU A 305 14.52 -6.37 -26.01
CA GLU A 305 15.67 -6.41 -25.09
C GLU A 305 15.28 -6.92 -23.70
N GLU A 306 14.12 -6.51 -23.18
CA GLU A 306 13.61 -6.93 -21.86
C GLU A 306 13.25 -8.41 -21.87
N LEU A 307 12.59 -8.85 -22.95
CA LEU A 307 12.24 -10.25 -23.13
C LEU A 307 13.48 -11.14 -23.31
N GLN A 308 14.50 -10.65 -24.00
CA GLN A 308 15.76 -11.38 -24.16
C GLN A 308 16.50 -11.52 -22.82
N LYS A 309 16.54 -10.47 -21.99
CA LYS A 309 17.09 -10.54 -20.63
C LYS A 309 16.33 -11.54 -19.76
N LEU A 310 15.00 -11.50 -19.80
CA LEU A 310 14.15 -12.47 -19.11
C LEU A 310 14.48 -13.90 -19.57
N LEU A 311 14.56 -14.15 -20.88
CA LEU A 311 14.88 -15.47 -21.40
C LEU A 311 16.25 -15.94 -20.94
N GLN A 312 17.27 -15.07 -20.94
CA GLN A 312 18.60 -15.41 -20.45
C GLN A 312 18.59 -15.84 -18.98
N GLU A 313 17.84 -15.14 -18.13
CA GLU A 313 17.74 -15.47 -16.70
C GLU A 313 17.07 -16.83 -16.44
N TYR A 314 16.11 -17.22 -17.29
CA TYR A 314 15.37 -18.48 -17.16
C TYR A 314 15.95 -19.62 -18.00
N THR A 315 16.92 -19.35 -18.87
CA THR A 315 17.59 -20.35 -19.70
C THR A 315 18.58 -21.16 -18.83
N PRO A 316 18.54 -22.51 -18.88
CA PRO A 316 19.53 -23.32 -18.19
C PRO A 316 20.96 -23.03 -18.67
N LEU A 317 21.93 -23.21 -17.79
CA LEU A 317 23.34 -23.04 -18.14
C LEU A 317 23.74 -23.98 -19.29
N GLY A 318 24.36 -23.42 -20.32
CA GLY A 318 24.82 -24.18 -21.49
C GLY A 318 23.76 -24.41 -22.56
N MET A 319 22.56 -23.82 -22.43
CA MET A 319 21.58 -23.75 -23.50
C MET A 319 21.50 -22.34 -24.10
N ASN A 320 21.13 -22.28 -25.37
CA ASN A 320 20.98 -21.04 -26.14
C ASN A 320 19.52 -20.89 -26.58
N SER A 321 18.91 -19.75 -26.23
CA SER A 321 17.54 -19.41 -26.62
C SER A 321 17.53 -18.50 -27.85
N ASN A 322 16.86 -18.95 -28.92
CA ASN A 322 16.60 -18.14 -30.09
C ASN A 322 15.17 -17.58 -30.00
N LEU A 323 15.05 -16.27 -29.85
CA LEU A 323 13.76 -15.57 -29.78
C LEU A 323 13.31 -15.13 -31.17
N ILE A 324 12.08 -15.47 -31.53
CA ILE A 324 11.49 -15.21 -32.84
C ILE A 324 10.11 -14.57 -32.66
N PHE A 325 9.92 -13.44 -33.32
CA PHE A 325 8.65 -12.73 -33.35
C PHE A 325 7.90 -13.03 -34.65
N LEU A 326 6.62 -13.36 -34.54
CA LEU A 326 5.73 -13.49 -35.70
C LEU A 326 4.98 -12.19 -35.89
N ASP A 327 5.39 -11.42 -36.88
CA ASP A 327 4.73 -10.18 -37.29
C ASP A 327 3.58 -10.46 -38.26
N TRP A 328 2.76 -9.43 -38.52
CA TRP A 328 1.63 -9.50 -39.44
C TRP A 328 2.02 -9.83 -40.88
N SER A 329 3.25 -9.48 -41.29
CA SER A 329 3.83 -9.82 -42.58
C SER A 329 5.02 -10.74 -42.39
N SER A 330 5.16 -11.74 -43.27
CA SER A 330 6.33 -12.64 -43.26
C SER A 330 6.92 -12.82 -44.65
N GLN A 331 8.23 -13.03 -44.70
CA GLN A 331 8.94 -13.37 -45.92
C GLN A 331 8.89 -14.89 -46.12
N MET A 332 8.73 -15.34 -47.37
CA MET A 332 8.77 -16.78 -47.68
C MET A 332 10.11 -17.41 -47.29
N ASP A 333 10.10 -18.70 -46.94
CA ASP A 333 11.24 -19.48 -46.41
C ASP A 333 11.77 -19.02 -45.02
N THR A 334 10.99 -18.22 -44.28
CA THR A 334 11.22 -17.89 -42.86
C THR A 334 10.11 -18.50 -41.97
N HIS A 335 9.96 -18.05 -40.71
CA HIS A 335 8.90 -18.50 -39.81
C HIS A 335 7.51 -17.98 -40.26
N CYS A 336 6.97 -18.60 -41.31
CA CYS A 336 5.67 -18.33 -41.89
C CYS A 336 4.74 -19.53 -41.63
N TYR A 337 3.69 -19.33 -40.83
CA TYR A 337 2.71 -20.34 -40.48
C TYR A 337 1.35 -19.97 -41.05
N LEU A 338 0.72 -20.93 -41.75
CA LEU A 338 -0.50 -20.72 -42.54
C LEU A 338 -1.62 -20.01 -41.77
N ASP A 339 -1.89 -20.41 -40.52
CA ASP A 339 -2.99 -19.88 -39.70
C ASP A 339 -2.59 -18.68 -38.83
N LYS A 340 -1.33 -18.20 -38.91
CA LYS A 340 -0.81 -17.13 -38.04
C LYS A 340 -0.38 -15.90 -38.83
N ASN A 341 0.69 -16.02 -39.61
CA ASN A 341 1.38 -14.87 -40.22
C ASN A 341 1.65 -15.06 -41.72
N SER A 342 0.77 -15.77 -42.43
CA SER A 342 0.91 -16.12 -43.85
C SER A 342 0.68 -14.97 -44.84
N ARG A 343 0.56 -13.73 -44.36
CA ARG A 343 0.34 -12.55 -45.21
C ARG A 343 1.68 -12.01 -45.71
N LEU A 344 1.80 -11.83 -47.01
CA LEU A 344 3.06 -11.42 -47.66
C LEU A 344 3.26 -9.89 -47.67
N ALA A 345 2.19 -9.12 -47.50
CA ALA A 345 2.24 -7.65 -47.49
C ALA A 345 1.22 -7.11 -46.48
N ILE A 346 1.57 -5.98 -45.86
CA ILE A 346 0.64 -5.17 -45.07
C ILE A 346 -0.24 -4.43 -46.09
N PRO A 347 -1.57 -4.61 -46.09
CA PRO A 347 -2.43 -3.83 -46.96
C PRO A 347 -2.39 -2.37 -46.49
N GLU A 348 -1.62 -1.53 -47.18
CA GLU A 348 -1.73 -0.09 -47.02
C GLU A 348 -3.10 0.36 -47.55
N ARG A 349 -3.76 1.28 -46.84
CA ARG A 349 -4.94 1.94 -47.38
C ARG A 349 -4.50 2.69 -48.63
N ALA A 350 -5.03 2.31 -49.79
CA ALA A 350 -4.82 3.05 -51.02
C ALA A 350 -5.33 4.48 -50.81
N ASP A 351 -4.41 5.43 -50.68
CA ASP A 351 -4.71 6.83 -50.90
C ASP A 351 -4.80 7.07 -52.41
N THR A 352 -5.68 7.96 -52.84
CA THR A 352 -5.91 8.31 -54.26
C THR A 352 -4.70 8.91 -54.97
N SER A 353 -3.59 9.13 -54.26
CA SER A 353 -2.28 9.44 -54.81
C SER A 353 -1.52 8.13 -55.07
N GLY A 354 -1.57 7.63 -56.31
CA GLY A 354 -0.96 6.37 -56.70
C GLY A 354 0.50 6.21 -56.23
N PHE A 355 0.81 5.03 -55.69
CA PHE A 355 2.17 4.61 -55.36
C PHE A 355 2.70 3.65 -56.41
N SER A 356 3.98 3.82 -56.79
CA SER A 356 4.69 2.82 -57.58
C SER A 356 5.21 1.72 -56.66
N LEU A 357 4.69 0.51 -56.83
CA LEU A 357 5.36 -0.70 -56.35
C LEU A 357 6.58 -0.95 -57.24
N ASP A 358 7.74 -1.09 -56.59
CA ASP A 358 9.01 -1.35 -57.27
C ASP A 358 8.89 -2.60 -58.13
N GLY A 359 9.07 -2.42 -59.45
CA GLY A 359 9.12 -3.49 -60.44
C GLY A 359 7.79 -3.86 -61.09
N ASN A 360 7.42 -3.09 -62.12
CA ASN A 360 6.47 -3.41 -63.20
C ASN A 360 5.10 -3.99 -62.79
N TYR A 361 4.08 -3.13 -62.77
CA TYR A 361 2.96 -3.14 -63.72
C TYR A 361 2.01 -1.98 -63.39
N VAL A 362 1.70 -1.16 -64.39
CA VAL A 362 0.59 -0.20 -64.36
C VAL A 362 -0.62 -0.90 -64.99
N LEU A 363 -1.74 -0.98 -64.27
CA LEU A 363 -3.05 -1.16 -64.88
C LEU A 363 -3.91 0.03 -64.48
N GLY A 364 -4.46 0.70 -65.49
CA GLY A 364 -5.35 1.85 -65.35
C GLY A 364 -6.80 1.48 -65.11
#